data_AF-A0AAT9LRZ9-F1
#
_entry.id   AF-A0AAT9LRZ9-F1
#
_cell.length_a   1.000
_cell.length_b   1.000
_cell.length_c   1.000
_cell.angle_alpha   90.00
_cell.angle_beta   90.00
_cell.angle_gamma   90.00
#
_symmetry.space_group_name_H-M   'P 1'
#
loop_
_entity.id
_entity.type
_entity.pdbx_description
1 polymer ?
#
loop_
_entity_poly.entity_id
_entity_poly.type
_entity_poly.pdbx_seq_one_letter_code
_entity_poly.pdbx_strand_id
1 'polypeptide(L)'
;MELFTVSHLVVLLVVAVVSAGVLLLLLWPTVRSGARVLRNWGVAEPSSEQAQVARRYLRQRRLLYVLFIILAGPVSGLAVLAIGRSYFPYVGWFLAALLLAELIAMLRPVRGEVRVATLERRGIGDVLPMWMIVVHLVTVAAAVASVIVLAGDPDMGGGVAPVWVQVLVVVGSAAAVYAVAWFAVARPAVGDAQVDRALRLRSARVTMALGTMFAATLLAGSLSLIGGWVGSGTVITLGYLAQGFGLVMWALMASVFAFWSGFRGQVPARNG
;
A
#
# COMPACT_ATOMS: atom_id res chain seq x y z
N MET A 1 -21.49 -29.29 12.52
CA MET A 1 -20.31 -28.62 11.94
C MET A 1 -20.64 -27.22 11.38
N GLU A 2 -21.78 -27.05 10.68
CA GLU A 2 -22.18 -25.76 10.08
C GLU A 2 -22.47 -24.61 11.07
N LEU A 3 -23.02 -24.89 12.26
CA LEU A 3 -23.27 -23.85 13.27
C LEU A 3 -21.96 -23.26 13.85
N PHE A 4 -20.89 -24.05 13.86
CA PHE A 4 -19.57 -23.62 14.34
C PHE A 4 -18.89 -22.68 13.34
N THR A 5 -19.10 -22.90 12.04
CA THR A 5 -18.54 -22.04 10.97
C THR A 5 -19.25 -20.70 10.89
N VAL A 6 -20.59 -20.66 11.03
CA VAL A 6 -21.35 -19.40 10.99
C VAL A 6 -21.01 -18.52 12.20
N SER A 7 -20.97 -19.08 13.41
CA SER A 7 -20.61 -18.34 14.62
C SER A 7 -19.18 -17.78 14.57
N HIS A 8 -18.20 -18.54 14.07
CA HIS A 8 -16.83 -18.04 13.85
C HIS A 8 -16.77 -16.87 12.87
N LEU A 9 -17.46 -16.97 11.74
CA LEU A 9 -17.50 -15.89 10.73
C LEU A 9 -18.14 -14.62 11.30
N VAL A 10 -19.22 -14.77 12.08
CA VAL A 10 -19.87 -13.64 12.77
C VAL A 10 -18.91 -12.99 13.77
N VAL A 11 -18.21 -13.78 14.59
CA VAL A 11 -17.23 -13.24 15.56
C VAL A 11 -16.09 -12.52 14.86
N LEU A 12 -15.51 -13.10 13.80
CA LEU A 12 -14.44 -12.46 13.03
C LEU A 12 -14.91 -11.16 12.38
N LEU A 13 -16.14 -11.13 11.85
CA LEU A 13 -16.74 -9.92 11.29
C LEU A 13 -16.94 -8.84 12.36
N VAL A 14 -17.48 -9.20 13.54
CA VAL A 14 -17.67 -8.26 14.65
C VAL A 14 -16.33 -7.70 15.10
N VAL A 15 -15.32 -8.55 15.32
CA VAL A 15 -13.98 -8.10 15.72
C VAL A 15 -13.36 -7.19 14.66
N ALA A 16 -13.49 -7.51 13.38
CA ALA A 16 -12.99 -6.68 12.29
C ALA A 16 -13.70 -5.31 12.24
N VAL A 17 -15.02 -5.28 12.36
CA VAL A 17 -15.82 -4.05 12.37
C VAL A 17 -15.47 -3.18 13.58
N VAL A 18 -15.40 -3.76 14.78
CA VAL A 18 -15.03 -3.02 16.00
C VAL A 18 -13.61 -2.48 15.90
N SER A 19 -12.65 -3.30 15.48
CA SER A 19 -11.25 -2.87 15.33
C SER A 19 -11.11 -1.77 14.27
N ALA A 20 -11.80 -1.90 13.14
CA ALA A 20 -11.80 -0.88 12.09
C ALA A 20 -12.46 0.42 12.57
N GLY A 21 -13.56 0.34 13.32
CA GLY A 21 -14.23 1.49 13.93
C GLY A 21 -13.36 2.21 14.95
N VAL A 22 -12.70 1.46 15.85
CA VAL A 22 -11.75 2.01 16.83
C VAL A 22 -10.57 2.69 16.12
N LEU A 23 -9.97 2.05 15.11
CA LEU A 23 -8.90 2.64 14.31
C LEU A 23 -9.34 3.92 13.59
N LEU A 24 -10.58 3.96 13.09
CA LEU A 24 -11.13 5.15 12.42
C LEU A 24 -11.29 6.31 13.40
N LEU A 25 -11.80 6.04 14.60
CA LEU A 25 -11.99 7.03 15.65
C LEU A 25 -10.64 7.57 16.15
N LEU A 26 -9.71 6.68 16.49
CA LEU A 26 -8.39 7.05 17.01
C LEU A 26 -7.57 7.84 15.99
N LEU A 27 -7.72 7.51 14.71
CA LEU A 27 -6.96 8.14 13.64
C LEU A 27 -7.78 9.16 12.84
N TRP A 28 -8.89 9.66 13.39
CA TRP A 28 -9.74 10.59 12.66
C TRP A 28 -8.99 11.88 12.30
N PRO A 29 -9.00 12.31 11.03
CA PRO A 29 -8.20 13.44 10.61
C PRO A 29 -8.78 14.77 11.10
N THR A 30 -7.96 15.50 11.85
CA THR A 30 -8.20 16.87 12.32
C THR A 30 -7.42 17.89 11.46
N VAL A 31 -7.77 19.17 11.55
CA VAL A 31 -7.03 20.25 10.86
C VAL A 31 -5.56 20.27 11.28
N ARG A 32 -5.29 20.11 12.59
CA ARG A 32 -3.92 20.00 13.13
C ARG A 32 -3.15 18.82 12.52
N SER A 33 -3.80 17.66 12.35
CA SER A 33 -3.19 16.50 11.69
C SER A 33 -2.92 16.75 10.20
N GLY A 34 -3.83 17.46 9.51
CA GLY A 34 -3.65 17.87 8.11
C GLY A 34 -2.44 18.79 7.94
N ALA A 35 -2.33 19.83 8.78
CA ALA A 35 -1.18 20.73 8.81
C ALA A 35 0.13 19.98 9.11
N ARG A 36 0.13 19.08 10.11
CA ARG A 36 1.30 18.25 10.42
C ARG A 36 1.72 17.38 9.24
N VAL A 37 0.76 16.76 8.55
CA VAL A 37 1.06 15.98 7.35
C VAL A 37 1.65 16.88 6.26
N LEU A 38 1.11 18.06 5.99
CA LEU A 38 1.68 18.95 4.98
C LEU A 38 3.12 19.37 5.31
N ARG A 39 3.42 19.70 6.57
CA ARG A 39 4.79 19.99 7.03
C ARG A 39 5.75 18.83 6.79
N ASN A 40 5.33 17.64 7.20
CA ASN A 40 6.09 16.40 6.99
C ASN A 40 6.30 16.07 5.51
N TRP A 41 5.62 16.72 4.59
CA TRP A 41 5.73 16.45 3.15
C TRP A 41 6.16 17.70 2.36
N GLY A 42 6.78 18.68 3.03
CA GLY A 42 7.51 19.78 2.40
C GLY A 42 6.79 21.12 2.34
N VAL A 43 5.60 21.27 2.94
CA VAL A 43 4.92 22.57 3.06
C VAL A 43 5.30 23.19 4.41
N ALA A 44 6.23 24.15 4.43
CA ALA A 44 6.82 24.67 5.67
C ALA A 44 5.77 25.27 6.63
N GLU A 45 4.91 26.15 6.12
CA GLU A 45 3.89 26.87 6.90
C GLU A 45 2.51 26.69 6.27
N PRO A 46 1.86 25.54 6.50
CA PRO A 46 0.57 25.27 5.88
C PRO A 46 -0.51 26.18 6.46
N SER A 47 -1.23 26.89 5.60
CA SER A 47 -2.37 27.72 6.01
C SER A 47 -3.52 26.86 6.56
N SER A 48 -4.46 27.48 7.26
CA SER A 48 -5.66 26.81 7.77
C SER A 48 -6.49 26.17 6.65
N GLU A 49 -6.57 26.84 5.49
CA GLU A 49 -7.26 26.34 4.30
C GLU A 49 -6.56 25.13 3.69
N GLN A 50 -5.23 25.20 3.51
CA GLN A 50 -4.43 24.09 3.03
C GLN A 50 -4.54 22.87 3.97
N ALA A 51 -4.52 23.10 5.28
CA ALA A 51 -4.71 22.06 6.28
C ALA A 51 -6.11 21.41 6.21
N GLN A 52 -7.16 22.18 5.88
CA GLN A 52 -8.50 21.64 5.64
C GLN A 52 -8.57 20.79 4.35
N VAL A 53 -7.86 21.19 3.29
CA VAL A 53 -7.73 20.38 2.07
C VAL A 53 -7.06 19.03 2.39
N ALA A 54 -5.93 19.05 3.10
CA ALA A 54 -5.24 17.83 3.52
C ALA A 54 -6.11 16.94 4.44
N ARG A 55 -6.87 17.54 5.36
CA ARG A 55 -7.82 16.81 6.21
C ARG A 55 -8.87 16.08 5.38
N ARG A 56 -9.50 16.75 4.39
CA ARG A 56 -10.50 16.14 3.51
C ARG A 56 -9.90 14.96 2.74
N TYR A 57 -8.71 15.14 2.19
CA TYR A 57 -7.95 14.08 1.52
C TYR A 57 -7.70 12.87 2.43
N LEU A 58 -7.20 13.09 3.66
CA LEU A 58 -6.95 12.01 4.62
C LEU A 58 -8.24 11.29 5.03
N ARG A 59 -9.34 12.03 5.19
CA ARG A 59 -10.64 11.46 5.56
C ARG A 59 -11.14 10.50 4.49
N GLN A 60 -11.10 10.92 3.22
CA GLN A 60 -11.52 10.08 2.10
C GLN A 60 -10.74 8.76 2.05
N ARG A 61 -9.42 8.81 2.26
CA ARG A 61 -8.59 7.59 2.28
C ARG A 61 -8.89 6.68 3.45
N ARG A 62 -9.02 7.24 4.65
CA ARG A 62 -9.29 6.44 5.86
C ARG A 62 -10.64 5.73 5.80
N LEU A 63 -11.65 6.38 5.24
CA LEU A 63 -12.95 5.76 5.01
C LEU A 63 -12.84 4.55 4.06
N LEU A 64 -12.06 4.68 2.98
CA LEU A 64 -11.80 3.55 2.08
C LEU A 64 -11.04 2.43 2.80
N TYR A 65 -10.03 2.73 3.60
CA TYR A 65 -9.31 1.69 4.36
C TYR A 65 -10.24 0.91 5.28
N VAL A 66 -11.12 1.61 6.02
CA VAL A 66 -12.11 0.98 6.89
C VAL A 66 -13.08 0.11 6.10
N LEU A 67 -13.59 0.62 4.97
CA LEU A 67 -14.47 -0.14 4.10
C LEU A 67 -13.79 -1.44 3.64
N PHE A 68 -12.56 -1.38 3.14
CA PHE A 68 -11.84 -2.57 2.68
C PHE A 68 -11.44 -3.52 3.82
N ILE A 69 -11.16 -3.03 5.03
CA ILE A 69 -10.93 -3.90 6.19
C ILE A 69 -12.21 -4.67 6.55
N ILE A 70 -13.36 -3.98 6.55
CA ILE A 70 -14.66 -4.62 6.83
C ILE A 70 -14.99 -5.65 5.74
N LEU A 71 -14.74 -5.32 4.47
CA LEU A 71 -14.96 -6.24 3.35
C LEU A 71 -13.95 -7.40 3.32
N ALA A 72 -12.76 -7.24 3.89
CA ALA A 72 -11.71 -8.25 3.85
C ALA A 72 -12.16 -9.58 4.44
N GLY A 73 -12.87 -9.57 5.58
CA GLY A 73 -13.36 -10.76 6.25
C GLY A 73 -14.36 -11.55 5.38
N PRO A 74 -15.52 -10.97 5.03
CA PRO A 74 -16.54 -11.63 4.21
C PRO A 74 -16.00 -12.11 2.87
N VAL A 75 -15.21 -11.29 2.16
CA VAL A 75 -14.68 -11.69 0.85
C VAL A 75 -13.65 -12.81 0.98
N SER A 76 -12.80 -12.77 2.02
CA SER A 76 -11.88 -13.89 2.29
C SER A 76 -12.63 -15.17 2.64
N GLY A 77 -13.72 -15.07 3.42
CA GLY A 77 -14.59 -16.21 3.72
C GLY A 77 -15.26 -16.79 2.48
N LEU A 78 -15.81 -15.94 1.60
CA LEU A 78 -16.38 -16.37 0.33
C LEU A 78 -15.32 -17.00 -0.60
N ALA A 79 -14.10 -16.48 -0.63
CA ALA A 79 -13.00 -17.10 -1.37
C ALA A 79 -12.65 -18.48 -0.81
N VAL A 80 -12.62 -18.64 0.52
CA VAL A 80 -12.42 -19.97 1.12
C VAL A 80 -13.52 -20.94 0.70
N LEU A 81 -14.78 -20.50 0.69
CA LEU A 81 -15.90 -21.35 0.28
C LEU A 81 -15.88 -21.70 -1.22
N ALA A 82 -15.56 -20.73 -2.07
CA ALA A 82 -15.61 -20.91 -3.53
C ALA A 82 -14.40 -21.68 -4.08
N ILE A 83 -13.21 -21.45 -3.52
CA ILE A 83 -11.93 -21.92 -4.07
C ILE A 83 -11.02 -22.55 -3.02
N GLY A 84 -11.53 -22.84 -1.82
CA GLY A 84 -10.86 -23.62 -0.77
C GLY A 84 -9.80 -22.85 0.03
N ARG A 85 -9.58 -21.55 -0.22
CA ARG A 85 -8.53 -20.76 0.44
C ARG A 85 -8.77 -19.25 0.43
N SER A 86 -8.13 -18.58 1.40
CA SER A 86 -8.04 -17.12 1.42
C SER A 86 -6.80 -16.67 0.64
N TYR A 87 -6.98 -15.77 -0.32
CA TYR A 87 -5.90 -15.32 -1.21
C TYR A 87 -5.23 -14.02 -0.78
N PHE A 88 -5.92 -13.18 0.00
CA PHE A 88 -5.47 -11.83 0.26
C PHE A 88 -5.07 -11.67 1.73
N PRO A 89 -3.76 -11.57 2.05
CA PRO A 89 -3.36 -11.03 3.33
C PRO A 89 -3.96 -9.64 3.50
N TYR A 90 -4.22 -9.20 4.74
CA TYR A 90 -4.81 -7.88 5.04
C TYR A 90 -4.13 -6.72 4.31
N VAL A 91 -2.82 -6.83 4.04
CA VAL A 91 -2.03 -5.85 3.28
C VAL A 91 -2.54 -5.68 1.82
N GLY A 92 -3.01 -6.74 1.18
CA GLY A 92 -3.58 -6.68 -0.17
C GLY A 92 -4.89 -5.90 -0.22
N TRP A 93 -5.70 -5.98 0.84
CA TRP A 93 -6.92 -5.17 0.98
C TRP A 93 -6.62 -3.67 1.10
N PHE A 94 -5.53 -3.30 1.77
CA PHE A 94 -5.08 -1.91 1.79
C PHE A 94 -4.59 -1.42 0.42
N LEU A 95 -3.92 -2.27 -0.36
CA LEU A 95 -3.52 -1.93 -1.74
C LEU A 95 -4.74 -1.70 -2.62
N ALA A 96 -5.76 -2.56 -2.53
CA ALA A 96 -7.02 -2.37 -3.26
C ALA A 96 -7.72 -1.05 -2.86
N ALA A 97 -7.74 -0.73 -1.57
CA ALA A 97 -8.29 0.53 -1.08
C ALA A 97 -7.53 1.76 -1.61
N LEU A 98 -6.20 1.69 -1.67
CA LEU A 98 -5.35 2.74 -2.23
C LEU A 98 -5.58 2.94 -3.74
N LEU A 99 -5.68 1.83 -4.48
CA LEU A 99 -5.96 1.86 -5.91
C LEU A 99 -7.32 2.49 -6.19
N LEU A 100 -8.36 2.08 -5.47
CA LEU A 100 -9.68 2.69 -5.62
C LEU A 100 -9.68 4.17 -5.24
N ALA A 101 -8.96 4.56 -4.18
CA ALA A 101 -8.85 5.95 -3.75
C ALA A 101 -8.24 6.84 -4.84
N GLU A 102 -7.15 6.40 -5.49
CA GLU A 102 -6.53 7.16 -6.57
C GLU A 102 -7.36 7.14 -7.85
N LEU A 103 -8.01 6.02 -8.17
CA LEU A 103 -8.92 5.95 -9.30
C LEU A 103 -10.08 6.95 -9.14
N ILE A 104 -10.72 7.01 -7.97
CA ILE A 104 -11.75 8.00 -7.65
C ILE A 104 -11.19 9.42 -7.77
N ALA A 105 -9.98 9.66 -7.28
CA ALA A 105 -9.34 10.98 -7.36
C ALA A 105 -9.04 11.38 -8.81
N MET A 106 -8.60 10.44 -9.65
CA MET A 106 -8.31 10.64 -11.07
C MET A 106 -9.58 10.92 -11.88
N LEU A 107 -10.66 10.19 -11.61
CA LEU A 107 -11.94 10.35 -12.30
C LEU A 107 -12.74 11.57 -11.86
N ARG A 108 -12.31 12.26 -10.79
CA ARG A 108 -13.05 13.41 -10.26
C ARG A 108 -12.98 14.59 -11.25
N PRO A 109 -14.12 15.13 -11.71
CA PRO A 109 -14.13 16.29 -12.60
C PRO A 109 -13.44 17.49 -11.93
N VAL A 110 -12.51 18.12 -12.62
CA VAL A 110 -11.89 19.37 -12.19
C VAL A 110 -12.87 20.49 -12.47
N ARG A 111 -13.45 21.07 -11.41
CA ARG A 111 -14.31 22.26 -11.50
C ARG A 111 -13.50 23.45 -11.00
N GLY A 112 -13.05 24.33 -11.89
CA GLY A 112 -12.26 25.51 -11.54
C GLY A 112 -11.66 26.25 -12.74
N GLU A 113 -11.15 27.47 -12.49
CA GLU A 113 -10.53 28.34 -13.49
C GLU A 113 -9.40 27.64 -14.25
N VAL A 114 -9.36 27.87 -15.57
CA VAL A 114 -8.39 27.34 -16.51
C VAL A 114 -6.99 27.80 -16.10
N ARG A 115 -6.28 26.96 -15.36
CA ARG A 115 -4.87 27.20 -15.04
C ARG A 115 -4.02 26.86 -16.25
N VAL A 116 -3.17 27.82 -16.64
CA VAL A 116 -2.17 27.67 -17.69
C VAL A 116 -1.32 26.42 -17.39
N ALA A 117 -1.39 25.44 -18.29
CA ALA A 117 -0.68 24.18 -18.16
C ALA A 117 0.83 24.45 -18.24
N THR A 118 1.55 24.21 -17.16
CA THR A 118 3.00 24.03 -17.24
C THR A 118 3.22 22.65 -17.88
N LEU A 119 3.73 22.63 -19.12
CA LEU A 119 3.92 21.44 -19.96
C LEU A 119 5.09 20.54 -19.51
N GLU A 120 5.49 20.58 -18.24
CA GLU A 120 6.54 19.69 -17.76
C GLU A 120 6.00 18.27 -17.63
N ARG A 121 6.54 17.37 -18.44
CA ARG A 121 6.24 15.94 -18.39
C ARG A 121 6.78 15.38 -17.07
N ARG A 122 5.87 14.99 -16.17
CA ARG A 122 6.23 14.38 -14.88
C ARG A 122 6.21 12.86 -14.99
N GLY A 123 7.34 12.24 -14.68
CA GLY A 123 7.51 10.79 -14.59
C GLY A 123 7.41 10.27 -13.16
N ILE A 124 7.26 8.95 -13.01
CA ILE A 124 7.29 8.28 -11.70
C ILE A 124 8.63 8.52 -10.99
N GLY A 125 9.73 8.59 -11.74
CA GLY A 125 11.08 8.87 -11.22
C GLY A 125 11.23 10.26 -10.57
N ASP A 126 10.35 11.21 -10.89
CA ASP A 126 10.36 12.55 -10.27
C ASP A 126 9.75 12.53 -8.86
N VAL A 127 8.97 11.49 -8.55
CA VAL A 127 8.22 11.36 -7.29
C VAL A 127 8.81 10.26 -6.41
N LEU A 128 9.19 9.13 -7.03
CA LEU A 128 9.79 8.00 -6.34
C LEU A 128 11.30 7.97 -6.57
N PRO A 129 12.11 7.99 -5.51
CA PRO A 129 13.54 7.83 -5.66
C PRO A 129 13.86 6.43 -6.21
N MET A 130 14.87 6.35 -7.09
CA MET A 130 15.23 5.11 -7.79
C MET A 130 15.47 3.92 -6.85
N TRP A 131 16.06 4.15 -5.67
CA TRP A 131 16.30 3.07 -4.70
C TRP A 131 15.00 2.42 -4.22
N MET A 132 13.89 3.15 -4.09
CA MET A 132 12.59 2.57 -3.69
C MET A 132 12.06 1.63 -4.76
N ILE A 133 12.22 2.01 -6.03
CA ILE A 133 11.83 1.20 -7.19
C ILE A 133 12.67 -0.07 -7.22
N VAL A 134 14.00 0.05 -7.10
CA VAL A 134 14.92 -1.10 -7.09
C VAL A 134 14.60 -2.07 -5.94
N VAL A 135 14.44 -1.56 -4.72
CA VAL A 135 14.10 -2.41 -3.56
C VAL A 135 12.77 -3.14 -3.77
N HIS A 136 11.74 -2.44 -4.25
CA HIS A 136 10.45 -3.07 -4.52
C HIS A 136 10.57 -4.16 -5.59
N LEU A 137 11.22 -3.88 -6.73
CA LEU A 137 11.41 -4.84 -7.82
C LEU A 137 12.21 -6.06 -7.40
N VAL A 138 13.29 -5.89 -6.63
CA VAL A 138 14.08 -7.01 -6.08
C VAL A 138 13.23 -7.88 -5.17
N THR A 139 12.41 -7.27 -4.31
CA THR A 139 11.51 -8.00 -3.40
C THR A 139 10.44 -8.77 -4.18
N VAL A 140 9.85 -8.16 -5.22
CA VAL A 140 8.89 -8.81 -6.12
C VAL A 140 9.53 -9.97 -6.87
N ALA A 141 10.72 -9.78 -7.44
CA ALA A 141 11.44 -10.82 -8.16
C ALA A 141 11.77 -12.01 -7.24
N ALA A 142 12.22 -11.76 -6.01
CA ALA A 142 12.46 -12.80 -5.02
C ALA A 142 11.17 -13.56 -4.67
N ALA A 143 10.04 -12.87 -4.47
CA ALA A 143 8.75 -13.49 -4.21
C ALA A 143 8.27 -14.37 -5.39
N VAL A 144 8.44 -13.91 -6.63
CA VAL A 144 8.13 -14.72 -7.82
C VAL A 144 9.03 -15.95 -7.89
N ALA A 145 10.33 -15.79 -7.66
CA ALA A 145 11.28 -16.90 -7.68
C ALA A 145 10.92 -17.98 -6.63
N SER A 146 10.58 -17.57 -5.40
CA SER A 146 10.19 -18.53 -4.35
C SER A 146 8.89 -19.27 -4.69
N VAL A 147 7.93 -18.61 -5.34
CA VAL A 147 6.69 -19.23 -5.82
C VAL A 147 6.97 -20.25 -6.93
N ILE A 148 7.89 -19.95 -7.85
CA ILE A 148 8.28 -20.89 -8.92
C ILE A 148 8.97 -22.12 -8.33
N VAL A 149 9.86 -21.94 -7.34
CA VAL A 149 10.51 -23.06 -6.63
C VAL A 149 9.47 -23.97 -5.98
N LEU A 150 8.50 -23.42 -5.26
CA LEU A 150 7.41 -24.19 -4.64
C LEU A 150 6.59 -24.99 -5.66
N ALA A 151 6.44 -24.49 -6.88
CA ALA A 151 5.66 -25.14 -7.91
C ALA A 151 6.41 -26.18 -8.72
N GLY A 152 7.74 -26.17 -8.67
CA GLY A 152 8.57 -27.17 -9.34
C GLY A 152 8.48 -28.55 -8.70
N ASP A 153 7.97 -28.64 -7.47
CA ASP A 153 7.82 -29.88 -6.73
C ASP A 153 6.34 -30.30 -6.67
N PRO A 154 5.95 -31.42 -7.33
CA PRO A 154 4.58 -31.90 -7.35
C PRO A 154 4.07 -32.35 -5.97
N ASP A 155 4.95 -32.75 -5.05
CA ASP A 155 4.59 -33.22 -3.71
C ASP A 155 4.37 -32.04 -2.75
N MET A 156 5.00 -30.89 -3.00
CA MET A 156 4.73 -29.63 -2.26
C MET A 156 3.37 -29.00 -2.60
N GLY A 157 2.76 -29.37 -3.73
CA GLY A 157 1.59 -28.69 -4.31
C GLY A 157 0.24 -29.00 -3.65
N GLY A 158 0.17 -29.99 -2.75
CA GLY A 158 -1.05 -30.50 -2.12
C GLY A 158 -1.72 -29.51 -1.16
N GLY A 159 -2.28 -28.41 -1.68
CA GLY A 159 -3.01 -27.39 -0.91
C GLY A 159 -2.68 -25.95 -1.30
N VAL A 160 -1.62 -25.73 -2.07
CA VAL A 160 -1.23 -24.39 -2.53
C VAL A 160 -1.99 -24.02 -3.81
N ALA A 161 -2.04 -22.73 -4.13
CA ALA A 161 -2.65 -22.30 -5.39
C ALA A 161 -1.84 -22.76 -6.60
N PRO A 162 -2.49 -23.01 -7.76
CA PRO A 162 -1.74 -23.21 -8.99
C PRO A 162 -0.73 -22.08 -9.16
N VAL A 163 0.49 -22.43 -9.56
CA VAL A 163 1.62 -21.48 -9.59
C VAL A 163 1.27 -20.19 -10.33
N TRP A 164 0.55 -20.32 -11.44
CA TRP A 164 0.16 -19.19 -12.27
C TRP A 164 -0.73 -18.21 -11.49
N VAL A 165 -1.57 -18.68 -10.55
CA VAL A 165 -2.38 -17.80 -9.71
C VAL A 165 -1.50 -17.06 -8.71
N GLN A 166 -0.54 -17.75 -8.08
CA GLN A 166 0.37 -17.13 -7.11
C GLN A 166 1.25 -16.07 -7.79
N VAL A 167 1.80 -16.40 -8.96
CA VAL A 167 2.56 -15.45 -9.79
C VAL A 167 1.69 -14.28 -10.19
N LEU A 168 0.45 -14.51 -10.60
CA LEU A 168 -0.50 -13.44 -10.96
C LEU A 168 -0.85 -12.55 -9.75
N VAL A 169 -0.93 -13.10 -8.54
CA VAL A 169 -1.10 -12.30 -7.31
C VAL A 169 0.12 -11.41 -7.06
N VAL A 170 1.33 -11.96 -7.13
CA VAL A 170 2.57 -11.20 -6.92
C VAL A 170 2.72 -10.10 -7.98
N VAL A 171 2.69 -10.47 -9.26
CA VAL A 171 2.86 -9.54 -10.38
C VAL A 171 1.70 -8.54 -10.48
N GLY A 172 0.46 -9.01 -10.29
CA GLY A 172 -0.72 -8.15 -10.28
C GLY A 172 -0.70 -7.13 -9.15
N SER A 173 -0.22 -7.51 -7.96
CA SER A 173 -0.03 -6.56 -6.86
C SER A 173 1.04 -5.52 -7.16
N ALA A 174 2.16 -5.91 -7.78
CA ALA A 174 3.21 -4.99 -8.20
C ALA A 174 2.67 -4.02 -9.26
N ALA A 175 1.96 -4.52 -10.27
CA ALA A 175 1.31 -3.70 -11.29
C ALA A 175 0.31 -2.71 -10.67
N ALA A 176 -0.48 -3.14 -9.68
CA ALA A 176 -1.37 -2.26 -8.94
C ALA A 176 -0.61 -1.13 -8.23
N VAL A 177 0.51 -1.42 -7.57
CA VAL A 177 1.35 -0.41 -6.90
C VAL A 177 1.83 0.66 -7.89
N TYR A 178 2.33 0.25 -9.05
CA TYR A 178 2.77 1.19 -10.09
C TYR A 178 1.60 1.95 -10.71
N ALA A 179 0.43 1.32 -10.87
CA ALA A 179 -0.78 2.01 -11.32
C ALA A 179 -1.22 3.10 -10.32
N VAL A 180 -1.23 2.82 -9.01
CA VAL A 180 -1.52 3.84 -7.98
C VAL A 180 -0.50 4.97 -8.03
N ALA A 181 0.79 4.65 -8.12
CA ALA A 181 1.84 5.66 -8.22
C ALA A 181 1.68 6.50 -9.50
N TRP A 182 1.35 5.87 -10.62
CA TRP A 182 1.08 6.55 -11.88
C TRP A 182 -0.14 7.45 -11.79
N PHE A 183 -1.27 6.98 -11.24
CA PHE A 183 -2.47 7.79 -11.02
C PHE A 183 -2.19 9.01 -10.12
N ALA A 184 -1.37 8.84 -9.08
CA ALA A 184 -0.95 9.96 -8.24
C ALA A 184 -0.18 11.03 -9.04
N VAL A 185 0.60 10.64 -10.04
CA VAL A 185 1.33 11.58 -10.92
C VAL A 185 0.45 12.14 -12.04
N ALA A 186 -0.42 11.31 -12.62
CA ALA A 186 -1.22 11.64 -13.80
C ALA A 186 -2.47 12.45 -13.47
N ARG A 187 -2.98 12.40 -12.23
CA ARG A 187 -4.21 13.15 -11.88
C ARG A 187 -4.04 14.65 -12.14
N PRO A 188 -5.11 15.37 -12.51
CA PRO A 188 -5.04 16.82 -12.69
C PRO A 188 -4.64 17.56 -11.40
N ALA A 189 -3.91 18.66 -11.52
CA ALA A 189 -3.58 19.49 -10.37
C ALA A 189 -4.84 20.21 -9.85
N VAL A 190 -5.09 20.15 -8.54
CA VAL A 190 -6.26 20.76 -7.92
C VAL A 190 -5.83 21.65 -6.76
N GLY A 191 -6.21 22.93 -6.83
CA GLY A 191 -5.95 23.91 -5.77
C GLY A 191 -4.49 24.38 -5.71
N ASP A 192 -3.99 24.53 -4.49
CA ASP A 192 -2.62 24.96 -4.22
C ASP A 192 -1.59 23.93 -4.74
N ALA A 193 -0.61 24.40 -5.53
CA ALA A 193 0.37 23.54 -6.19
C ALA A 193 1.32 22.85 -5.20
N GLN A 194 1.69 23.49 -4.09
CA GLN A 194 2.55 22.91 -3.07
C GLN A 194 1.83 21.80 -2.31
N VAL A 195 0.56 22.05 -1.94
CA VAL A 195 -0.28 21.05 -1.27
C VAL A 195 -0.48 19.82 -2.15
N ASP A 196 -0.84 20.01 -3.41
CA ASP A 196 -1.06 18.88 -4.32
C ASP A 196 0.22 18.07 -4.53
N ARG A 197 1.37 18.71 -4.75
CA ARG A 197 2.66 18.04 -4.86
C ARG A 197 2.97 17.19 -3.61
N ALA A 198 2.79 17.75 -2.42
CA ALA A 198 3.03 17.06 -1.15
C ALA A 198 2.13 15.82 -1.01
N LEU A 199 0.84 15.93 -1.34
CA LEU A 199 -0.12 14.83 -1.21
C LEU A 199 0.12 13.70 -2.23
N ARG A 200 0.53 14.04 -3.47
CA ARG A 200 0.92 13.06 -4.50
C ARG A 200 2.17 12.29 -4.09
N LEU A 201 3.20 13.03 -3.65
CA LEU A 201 4.45 12.45 -3.18
C LEU A 201 4.20 11.47 -2.04
N ARG A 202 3.35 11.87 -1.08
CA ARG A 202 2.92 10.99 0.01
C ARG A 202 2.24 9.74 -0.51
N SER A 203 1.27 9.87 -1.41
CA SER A 203 0.51 8.72 -1.90
C SER A 203 1.39 7.72 -2.62
N ALA A 204 2.21 8.18 -3.57
CA ALA A 204 3.09 7.33 -4.34
C ALA A 204 4.05 6.56 -3.43
N ARG A 205 4.66 7.23 -2.45
CA ARG A 205 5.61 6.59 -1.52
C ARG A 205 4.95 5.63 -0.54
N VAL A 206 3.81 5.99 0.04
CA VAL A 206 3.05 5.09 0.93
C VAL A 206 2.62 3.85 0.18
N THR A 207 2.20 3.99 -1.09
CA THR A 207 1.81 2.85 -1.91
C THR A 207 2.99 1.96 -2.24
N MET A 208 4.14 2.54 -2.63
CA MET A 208 5.36 1.78 -2.90
C MET A 208 5.87 1.03 -1.64
N ALA A 209 5.81 1.69 -0.48
CA ALA A 209 6.13 1.09 0.81
C ALA A 209 5.23 -0.11 1.12
N LEU A 210 3.91 0.05 0.94
CA LEU A 210 2.94 -1.00 1.18
C LEU A 210 3.10 -2.17 0.19
N GLY A 211 3.36 -1.87 -1.08
CA GLY A 211 3.67 -2.87 -2.10
C GLY A 211 4.91 -3.70 -1.76
N THR A 212 5.95 -3.05 -1.26
CA THR A 212 7.18 -3.73 -0.80
C THR A 212 6.90 -4.63 0.39
N MET A 213 6.14 -4.16 1.37
CA MET A 213 5.71 -5.00 2.51
C MET A 213 4.87 -6.20 2.05
N PHE A 214 3.97 -6.00 1.10
CA PHE A 214 3.14 -7.07 0.55
C PHE A 214 3.99 -8.15 -0.13
N ALA A 215 4.89 -7.74 -1.03
CA ALA A 215 5.80 -8.65 -1.71
C ALA A 215 6.70 -9.41 -0.72
N ALA A 216 7.23 -8.73 0.28
CA ALA A 216 8.02 -9.36 1.35
C ALA A 216 7.21 -10.37 2.17
N THR A 217 5.92 -10.09 2.40
CA THR A 217 5.00 -11.01 3.09
C THR A 217 4.73 -12.27 2.28
N LEU A 218 4.55 -12.14 0.97
CA LEU A 218 4.42 -13.28 0.07
C LEU A 218 5.70 -14.12 0.03
N LEU A 219 6.86 -13.46 -0.09
CA LEU A 219 8.18 -14.12 -0.02
C LEU A 219 8.37 -14.89 1.31
N ALA A 220 8.05 -14.25 2.44
CA ALA A 220 8.16 -14.87 3.77
C ALA A 220 7.26 -16.11 3.90
N GLY A 221 6.03 -16.04 3.40
CA GLY A 221 5.11 -17.17 3.34
C GLY A 221 5.66 -18.32 2.50
N SER A 222 6.18 -18.02 1.31
CA SER A 222 6.79 -19.03 0.44
C SER A 222 8.01 -19.69 1.08
N LEU A 223 8.92 -18.91 1.66
CA LEU A 223 10.12 -19.46 2.34
C LEU A 223 9.74 -20.32 3.55
N SER A 224 8.72 -19.94 4.31
CA SER A 224 8.26 -20.73 5.45
C SER A 224 7.74 -22.11 5.02
N LEU A 225 7.00 -22.17 3.91
CA LEU A 225 6.52 -23.43 3.33
C LEU A 225 7.67 -24.30 2.82
N ILE A 226 8.61 -23.73 2.06
CA ILE A 226 9.80 -24.45 1.58
C ILE A 226 10.58 -25.01 2.76
N GLY A 227 10.86 -24.18 3.77
CA GLY A 227 11.63 -24.56 4.94
C GLY A 227 10.96 -25.66 5.78
N GLY A 228 9.64 -25.63 5.91
CA GLY A 228 8.88 -26.72 6.53
C GLY A 228 9.01 -28.03 5.78
N TRP A 229 8.97 -27.98 4.44
CA TRP A 229 9.10 -29.18 3.60
C TRP A 229 10.51 -29.78 3.59
N VAL A 230 11.55 -28.96 3.43
CA VAL A 230 12.95 -29.46 3.49
C VAL A 230 13.43 -29.75 4.91
N GLY A 231 12.60 -29.54 5.94
CA GLY A 231 13.00 -29.67 7.34
C GLY A 231 14.11 -28.68 7.76
N SER A 232 14.21 -27.52 7.11
CA SER A 232 15.29 -26.55 7.31
C SER A 232 14.83 -25.33 8.12
N GLY A 233 15.22 -25.27 9.39
CA GLY A 233 15.03 -24.09 10.24
C GLY A 233 15.69 -22.82 9.68
N THR A 234 16.75 -22.96 8.88
CA THR A 234 17.42 -21.83 8.23
C THR A 234 16.51 -21.15 7.21
N VAL A 235 15.81 -21.91 6.36
CA VAL A 235 14.91 -21.33 5.35
C VAL A 235 13.71 -20.66 6.00
N ILE A 236 13.18 -21.23 7.08
CA ILE A 236 12.11 -20.61 7.89
C ILE A 236 12.60 -19.28 8.47
N THR A 237 13.82 -19.25 9.01
CA THR A 237 14.44 -18.04 9.56
C THR A 237 14.61 -16.95 8.49
N LEU A 238 15.02 -17.33 7.27
CA LEU A 238 15.06 -16.40 6.13
C LEU A 238 13.67 -15.82 5.81
N GLY A 239 12.60 -16.61 5.97
CA GLY A 239 11.22 -16.13 5.87
C GLY A 239 10.92 -15.00 6.87
N TYR A 240 11.25 -15.19 8.15
CA TYR A 240 11.08 -14.14 9.16
C TYR A 240 11.94 -12.90 8.90
N LEU A 241 13.18 -13.08 8.43
CA LEU A 241 14.05 -11.97 8.04
C LEU A 241 13.47 -11.18 6.86
N ALA A 242 12.90 -11.86 5.86
CA ALA A 242 12.21 -11.21 4.75
C ALA A 242 11.00 -10.38 5.23
N GLN A 243 10.19 -10.92 6.14
CA GLN A 243 9.07 -10.19 6.75
C GLN A 243 9.55 -8.95 7.54
N GLY A 244 10.59 -9.13 8.36
CA GLY A 244 11.19 -8.04 9.14
C GLY A 244 11.75 -6.94 8.23
N PHE A 245 12.44 -7.32 7.16
CA PHE A 245 12.89 -6.41 6.11
C PHE A 245 11.72 -5.64 5.49
N GLY A 246 10.63 -6.32 5.12
CA GLY A 246 9.44 -5.68 4.58
C GLY A 246 8.83 -4.62 5.51
N LEU A 247 8.76 -4.93 6.82
CA LEU A 247 8.27 -3.99 7.84
C LEU A 247 9.20 -2.78 8.02
N VAL A 248 10.50 -3.02 8.08
CA VAL A 248 11.51 -1.95 8.18
C VAL A 248 11.43 -1.07 6.93
N MET A 249 11.44 -1.64 5.74
CA MET A 249 11.35 -0.88 4.50
C MET A 249 10.04 -0.11 4.39
N TRP A 250 8.92 -0.68 4.83
CA TRP A 250 7.65 0.04 4.89
C TRP A 250 7.75 1.27 5.81
N ALA A 251 8.27 1.10 7.01
CA ALA A 251 8.46 2.20 7.96
C ALA A 251 9.42 3.26 7.40
N LEU A 252 10.55 2.84 6.81
CA LEU A 252 11.53 3.74 6.22
C LEU A 252 10.91 4.53 5.05
N MET A 253 10.30 3.85 4.08
CA MET A 253 9.72 4.47 2.90
C MET A 253 8.50 5.38 3.24
N ALA A 254 7.71 5.00 4.24
CA ALA A 254 6.55 5.78 4.68
C ALA A 254 6.93 6.97 5.60
N SER A 255 8.03 6.88 6.35
CA SER A 255 8.35 7.79 7.46
C SER A 255 9.63 8.60 7.26
N VAL A 256 10.71 8.00 6.75
CA VAL A 256 12.06 8.60 6.78
C VAL A 256 12.15 9.87 5.95
N PHE A 257 11.33 10.04 4.92
CA PHE A 257 11.38 11.29 4.16
C PHE A 257 10.62 12.45 4.83
N ALA A 258 9.70 12.18 5.75
CA ALA A 258 9.13 13.24 6.58
C ALA A 258 10.18 13.86 7.51
N PHE A 259 11.18 13.07 7.87
CA PHE A 259 12.32 13.49 8.66
C PHE A 259 13.45 14.09 7.79
N TRP A 260 13.78 13.48 6.65
CA TRP A 260 14.89 13.91 5.78
C TRP A 260 14.58 15.11 4.87
N SER A 261 13.31 15.35 4.50
CA SER A 261 12.95 16.54 3.70
C SER A 261 13.03 17.84 4.51
N GLY A 262 12.90 17.77 5.84
CA GLY A 262 13.21 18.90 6.73
C GLY A 262 14.68 19.33 6.65
N PHE A 263 15.60 18.40 6.32
CA PHE A 263 17.03 18.69 6.15
C PHE A 263 17.38 19.30 4.78
N ARG A 264 16.53 19.16 3.75
CA ARG A 264 16.78 19.70 2.41
C ARG A 264 16.13 21.06 2.14
N GLY A 265 15.73 21.79 3.19
CA GLY A 265 15.42 23.22 3.13
C GLY A 265 16.60 24.13 2.71
N GLN A 266 17.66 23.59 2.09
CA GLN A 266 18.84 24.35 1.63
C GLN A 266 19.37 23.88 0.26
N VAL A 267 18.52 23.37 -0.63
CA VAL A 267 18.87 23.47 -2.06
C VAL A 267 18.17 24.73 -2.55
N PRO A 268 18.87 25.88 -2.62
CA PRO A 268 18.28 27.09 -3.18
C PRO A 268 17.74 26.74 -4.56
N ALA A 269 16.49 27.13 -4.81
CA ALA A 269 15.94 27.10 -6.15
C ALA A 269 16.97 27.77 -7.05
N ARG A 270 17.60 26.98 -7.94
CA ARG A 270 18.46 27.53 -8.96
C ARG A 270 17.50 28.30 -9.86
N ASN A 271 17.46 29.61 -9.69
CA ASN A 271 16.77 30.53 -10.57
C ASN A 271 17.34 30.32 -11.97
N GLY A 272 16.57 29.65 -12.82
CA GLY A 272 16.74 29.59 -14.26
C GLY A 272 15.47 30.15 -14.88
#